data_AF-A0A0R2IPZ2-F1
#
_entry.id   AF-A0A0R2IPZ2-F1
#
_cell.length_a   1.000
_cell.length_b   1.000
_cell.length_c   1.000
_cell.angle_alpha   90.00
_cell.angle_beta   90.00
_cell.angle_gamma   90.00
#
_symmetry.space_group_name_H-M   'P 1'
#
loop_
_entity.id
_entity.type
_entity.pdbx_description
1 polymer ?
#
loop_
_entity_poly.entity_id
_entity_poly.type
_entity_poly.pdbx_seq_one_letter_code
_entity_poly.pdbx_strand_id
1 'polypeptide(L)'
;MRKFNYEDWDIEPELETGNDDFVFGNYVDWDRFRQDEEENLLAYFDIQLPWGEELFLSEYFELLRQEVFQNTSIVEDCDLDKLEITTQSNIISEMVIQFPRRKDSKSDEIISAVFDYYGIPSGTEYEHELPEKLKYWNNMLENGYLESEYENYRKYPLKFGTYKKTISEIALKVSNTSDTLTKKALILSSFIISESLLKSAIVSKIPKETAISKFSKEILSKEIDNRLRGSVNKRNELFKQLFNEKAPKQEWINLRNSLAHDIESSTIQGNEISYISFIDHKEYPVNFDNLFKQQMDFYKKLQKIMKNDDE
;
A
#
# COMPACT_ATOMS: atom_id res chain seq x y z
N MET A 1 -14.18 3.30 -21.91
CA MET A 1 -12.75 3.01 -21.75
C MET A 1 -12.49 2.25 -20.45
N ARG A 2 -12.12 0.98 -20.56
CA ARG A 2 -11.64 0.14 -19.45
C ARG A 2 -10.20 0.59 -19.15
N LYS A 3 -9.87 0.90 -17.89
CA LYS A 3 -8.49 1.24 -17.49
C LYS A 3 -7.83 0.04 -16.81
N PHE A 4 -6.50 0.04 -16.79
CA PHE A 4 -5.74 -0.93 -16.03
C PHE A 4 -6.11 -0.88 -14.54
N ASN A 5 -6.27 -2.06 -13.95
CA ASN A 5 -6.49 -2.24 -12.53
C ASN A 5 -5.60 -3.39 -12.05
N TYR A 6 -4.61 -3.08 -11.21
CA TYR A 6 -3.66 -4.06 -10.67
C TYR A 6 -4.34 -5.20 -9.91
N GLU A 7 -5.57 -5.02 -9.41
CA GLU A 7 -6.30 -6.08 -8.69
C GLU A 7 -6.78 -7.23 -9.59
N ASP A 8 -6.81 -7.03 -10.92
CA ASP A 8 -7.22 -8.04 -11.89
C ASP A 8 -6.04 -8.95 -12.31
N TRP A 9 -4.83 -8.69 -11.80
CA TRP A 9 -3.59 -9.31 -12.22
C TRP A 9 -2.85 -9.93 -11.04
N ASP A 10 -2.21 -11.06 -11.29
CA ASP A 10 -1.33 -11.72 -10.31
C ASP A 10 0.07 -11.11 -10.41
N ILE A 11 0.25 -9.96 -9.76
CA ILE A 11 1.51 -9.22 -9.76
C ILE A 11 2.31 -9.68 -8.54
N GLU A 12 3.38 -10.44 -8.77
CA GLU A 12 4.32 -10.82 -7.72
C GLU A 12 5.34 -9.71 -7.46
N PRO A 13 5.33 -9.04 -6.30
CA PRO A 13 6.34 -8.06 -5.95
C PRO A 13 7.66 -8.75 -5.59
N GLU A 14 8.77 -8.13 -5.96
CA GLU A 14 10.12 -8.60 -5.65
C GLU A 14 10.62 -7.97 -4.34
N LEU A 15 11.51 -8.66 -3.63
CA LEU A 15 12.08 -8.16 -2.37
C LEU A 15 13.21 -7.18 -2.64
N GLU A 16 13.14 -5.99 -2.05
CA GLU A 16 14.26 -5.06 -1.99
C GLU A 16 15.20 -5.46 -0.85
N THR A 17 16.33 -6.06 -1.18
CA THR A 17 17.34 -6.49 -0.20
C THR A 17 18.64 -5.72 -0.33
N GLY A 18 19.22 -5.31 0.79
CA GLY A 18 20.59 -4.79 0.87
C GLY A 18 21.65 -5.87 0.70
N ASN A 19 22.91 -5.44 0.63
CA ASN A 19 24.07 -6.34 0.53
C ASN A 19 24.26 -7.27 1.75
N ASP A 20 23.55 -6.99 2.84
CA ASP A 20 23.53 -7.75 4.10
C ASP A 20 22.25 -8.59 4.27
N ASP A 21 21.51 -8.82 3.19
CA ASP A 21 20.19 -9.48 3.17
C ASP A 21 19.11 -8.75 4.00
N PHE A 22 19.35 -7.50 4.39
CA PHE A 22 18.35 -6.68 5.07
C PHE A 22 17.24 -6.29 4.09
N VAL A 23 15.99 -6.64 4.41
CA VAL A 23 14.83 -6.33 3.56
C VAL A 23 14.32 -4.92 3.87
N PHE A 24 14.36 -4.04 2.86
CA PHE A 24 13.84 -2.67 2.95
C PHE A 24 12.35 -2.59 2.62
N GLY A 25 11.83 -3.52 1.81
CA GLY A 25 10.44 -3.59 1.41
C GLY A 25 10.26 -4.44 0.15
N ASN A 26 9.14 -4.23 -0.54
CA ASN A 26 8.91 -4.77 -1.87
C ASN A 26 9.16 -3.69 -2.93
N TYR A 27 9.44 -4.13 -4.15
CA TYR A 27 9.31 -3.31 -5.35
C TYR A 27 8.57 -4.09 -6.44
N VAL A 28 8.03 -3.38 -7.43
CA VAL A 28 7.48 -3.97 -8.66
C VAL A 28 8.20 -3.33 -9.84
N ASP A 29 8.78 -4.17 -10.69
CA ASP A 29 9.30 -3.77 -11.99
C ASP A 29 8.18 -3.85 -13.02
N TRP A 30 7.56 -2.69 -13.29
CA TRP A 30 6.46 -2.60 -14.24
C TRP A 30 6.90 -2.75 -15.69
N ASP A 31 8.16 -2.44 -16.01
CA ASP A 31 8.69 -2.64 -17.35
C ASP A 31 8.82 -4.13 -17.65
N ARG A 32 9.29 -4.90 -16.67
CA ARG A 32 9.29 -6.36 -16.74
C ARG A 32 7.86 -6.92 -16.83
N PHE A 33 6.94 -6.45 -15.98
CA PHE A 33 5.52 -6.87 -16.04
C PHE A 33 4.90 -6.61 -17.42
N ARG A 34 5.13 -5.42 -18.00
CA ARG A 34 4.66 -5.06 -19.35
C ARG A 34 5.17 -6.02 -20.42
N GLN A 35 6.42 -6.48 -20.30
CA GLN A 35 7.03 -7.42 -21.25
C GLN A 35 6.49 -8.85 -21.06
N ASP A 36 6.47 -9.33 -19.82
CA ASP A 36 6.07 -10.69 -19.49
C ASP A 36 4.57 -10.92 -19.77
N GLU A 37 3.73 -9.90 -19.56
CA GLU A 37 2.26 -9.96 -19.75
C GLU A 37 1.76 -9.28 -21.04
N GLU A 38 2.64 -8.96 -21.99
CA GLU A 38 2.29 -8.15 -23.17
C GLU A 38 1.05 -8.67 -23.92
N GLU A 39 1.06 -9.95 -24.30
CA GLU A 39 -0.04 -10.58 -25.06
C GLU A 39 -1.35 -10.59 -24.26
N ASN A 40 -1.26 -10.84 -22.95
CA ASN A 40 -2.42 -10.86 -22.06
C ASN A 40 -3.00 -9.45 -21.87
N LEU A 41 -2.13 -8.43 -21.74
CA LEU A 41 -2.54 -7.03 -21.61
C LEU A 41 -3.24 -6.55 -22.89
N LEU A 42 -2.66 -6.83 -24.07
CA LEU A 42 -3.30 -6.50 -25.34
C LEU A 42 -4.67 -7.18 -25.47
N ALA A 43 -4.76 -8.46 -25.15
CA ALA A 43 -6.02 -9.20 -25.18
C ALA A 43 -7.05 -8.66 -24.16
N TYR A 44 -6.63 -8.27 -22.96
CA TYR A 44 -7.50 -7.71 -21.93
C TYR A 44 -8.18 -6.40 -22.37
N PHE A 45 -7.50 -5.61 -23.21
CA PHE A 45 -8.01 -4.36 -23.80
C PHE A 45 -8.59 -4.55 -25.21
N ASP A 46 -8.77 -5.79 -25.67
CA ASP A 46 -9.26 -6.13 -27.02
C ASP A 46 -8.45 -5.46 -28.15
N ILE A 47 -7.13 -5.32 -27.95
CA ILE A 47 -6.21 -4.76 -28.94
C ILE A 47 -5.56 -5.87 -29.73
N GLN A 48 -5.69 -5.76 -31.05
CA GLN A 48 -5.04 -6.66 -32.00
C GLN A 48 -3.99 -5.90 -32.78
N LEU A 49 -2.74 -6.37 -32.67
CA LEU A 49 -1.60 -5.87 -33.44
C LEU A 49 -1.14 -6.99 -34.39
N PRO A 50 -1.44 -6.89 -35.69
CA PRO A 50 -1.18 -7.95 -36.66
C PRO A 50 0.30 -7.94 -37.11
N TRP A 51 1.21 -8.20 -36.16
CA TRP A 51 2.66 -8.10 -36.37
C TRP A 51 3.14 -8.96 -37.54
N GLY A 52 3.71 -8.30 -38.55
CA GLY A 52 4.29 -8.95 -39.73
C GLY A 52 3.27 -9.54 -40.70
N GLU A 53 1.98 -9.26 -40.53
CA GLU A 53 0.93 -9.72 -41.43
C GLU A 53 0.73 -8.75 -42.61
N GLU A 54 0.28 -9.31 -43.73
CA GLU A 54 -0.24 -8.54 -44.86
C GLU A 54 -1.73 -8.26 -44.64
N LEU A 55 -2.11 -6.99 -44.67
CA LEU A 55 -3.48 -6.55 -44.43
C LEU A 55 -4.05 -5.91 -45.68
N PHE A 56 -5.32 -6.20 -45.99
CA PHE A 56 -6.07 -5.35 -46.90
C PHE A 56 -6.23 -3.96 -46.29
N LEU A 57 -6.25 -2.93 -47.13
CA LEU A 57 -6.40 -1.55 -46.65
C LEU A 57 -7.69 -1.36 -45.82
N SER A 58 -8.75 -2.12 -46.12
CA SER A 58 -9.98 -2.14 -45.31
C SER A 58 -9.74 -2.66 -43.89
N GLU A 59 -8.97 -3.73 -43.72
CA GLU A 59 -8.64 -4.31 -42.41
C GLU A 59 -7.76 -3.35 -41.62
N TYR A 60 -6.83 -2.67 -42.31
CA TYR A 60 -6.02 -1.63 -41.69
C TYR A 60 -6.85 -0.45 -41.18
N PHE A 61 -7.86 0.00 -41.94
CA PHE A 61 -8.76 1.04 -41.44
C PHE A 61 -9.60 0.58 -40.24
N GLU A 62 -10.00 -0.69 -40.16
CA GLU A 62 -10.65 -1.22 -38.96
C GLU A 62 -9.69 -1.25 -37.75
N LEU A 63 -8.42 -1.63 -37.96
CA LEU A 63 -7.38 -1.53 -36.93
C LEU A 63 -7.27 -0.10 -36.39
N LEU A 64 -7.15 0.88 -37.28
CA LEU A 64 -7.04 2.30 -36.91
C LEU A 64 -8.29 2.83 -36.20
N ARG A 65 -9.45 2.19 -36.33
CA ARG A 65 -10.68 2.58 -35.61
C ARG A 65 -10.68 2.16 -34.14
N GLN A 66 -9.77 1.31 -33.69
CA GLN A 66 -9.65 1.01 -32.26
C GLN A 66 -9.39 2.30 -31.47
N GLU A 67 -9.98 2.40 -30.27
CA GLU A 67 -10.04 3.63 -29.46
C GLU A 67 -8.65 4.24 -29.22
N VAL A 68 -7.63 3.40 -29.03
CA VAL A 68 -6.25 3.83 -28.76
C VAL A 68 -5.63 4.60 -29.94
N PHE A 69 -5.81 4.15 -31.18
CA PHE A 69 -5.20 4.81 -32.35
C PHE A 69 -5.93 6.10 -32.73
N GLN A 70 -7.22 6.23 -32.37
CA GLN A 70 -8.00 7.45 -32.62
C GLN A 70 -7.70 8.56 -31.60
N ASN A 71 -7.26 8.20 -30.39
CA ASN A 71 -7.08 9.13 -29.28
C ASN A 71 -5.61 9.37 -28.89
N THR A 72 -4.66 8.85 -29.67
CA THR A 72 -3.22 9.01 -29.44
C THR A 72 -2.52 9.40 -30.74
N SER A 73 -1.28 9.88 -30.63
CA SER A 73 -0.40 10.18 -31.76
C SER A 73 0.38 8.96 -32.27
N ILE A 74 0.06 7.73 -31.82
CA ILE A 74 0.78 6.50 -32.18
C ILE A 74 0.94 6.35 -33.69
N VAL A 75 -0.12 6.66 -34.44
CA VAL A 75 -0.10 6.51 -35.90
C VAL A 75 0.97 7.39 -36.56
N GLU A 76 1.10 8.62 -36.08
CA GLU A 76 2.04 9.62 -36.61
C GLU A 76 3.46 9.41 -36.07
N ASP A 77 3.58 9.18 -34.76
CA ASP A 77 4.87 9.02 -34.07
C ASP A 77 5.58 7.71 -34.48
N CYS A 78 4.79 6.66 -34.70
CA CYS A 78 5.31 5.34 -35.06
C CYS A 78 5.35 5.08 -36.57
N ASP A 79 5.13 6.10 -37.41
CA ASP A 79 5.12 6.03 -38.89
C ASP A 79 4.14 4.99 -39.46
N LEU A 80 3.04 4.70 -38.75
CA LEU A 80 2.00 3.79 -39.25
C LEU A 80 1.22 4.43 -40.42
N ASP A 81 1.29 5.74 -40.61
CA ASP A 81 0.79 6.46 -41.79
C ASP A 81 1.67 6.30 -43.03
N LYS A 82 2.89 5.77 -42.89
CA LYS A 82 3.91 5.65 -43.96
C LYS A 82 4.20 4.21 -44.37
N LEU A 83 3.33 3.26 -44.00
CA LEU A 83 3.50 1.85 -44.35
C LEU A 83 3.52 1.64 -45.88
N GLU A 84 4.40 0.76 -46.33
CA GLU A 84 4.55 0.45 -47.76
C GLU A 84 3.37 -0.40 -48.26
N ILE A 85 2.81 0.00 -49.41
CA ILE A 85 1.80 -0.77 -50.12
C ILE A 85 2.53 -1.85 -50.93
N THR A 86 2.42 -3.11 -50.51
CA THR A 86 3.08 -4.25 -51.15
C THR A 86 2.37 -4.68 -52.44
N THR A 87 1.06 -4.49 -52.53
CA THR A 87 0.25 -4.77 -53.73
C THR A 87 -0.55 -3.56 -54.15
N GLN A 88 -0.24 -3.01 -55.33
CA GLN A 88 -0.99 -1.91 -55.93
C GLN A 88 -2.14 -2.44 -56.81
N SER A 89 -3.37 -1.99 -56.53
CA SER A 89 -4.55 -2.22 -57.37
C SER A 89 -5.29 -0.91 -57.62
N ASN A 90 -6.09 -0.83 -58.68
CA ASN A 90 -7.02 0.29 -58.89
C ASN A 90 -8.26 0.20 -57.99
N ILE A 91 -8.43 -0.93 -57.29
CA ILE A 91 -9.53 -1.19 -56.36
C ILE A 91 -8.95 -1.16 -54.95
N ILE A 92 -9.42 -0.23 -54.12
CA ILE A 92 -8.91 0.01 -52.76
C ILE A 92 -8.98 -1.25 -51.88
N SER A 93 -10.03 -2.06 -52.03
CA SER A 93 -10.19 -3.31 -51.28
C SER A 93 -9.23 -4.43 -51.69
N GLU A 94 -8.46 -4.24 -52.75
CA GLU A 94 -7.43 -5.18 -53.21
C GLU A 94 -6.01 -4.65 -52.95
N MET A 95 -5.89 -3.44 -52.40
CA MET A 95 -4.59 -2.91 -51.96
C MET A 95 -4.19 -3.59 -50.65
N VAL A 96 -2.93 -4.01 -50.60
CA VAL A 96 -2.36 -4.71 -49.45
C VAL A 96 -1.19 -3.89 -48.90
N ILE A 97 -1.13 -3.79 -47.57
CA ILE A 97 -0.03 -3.19 -46.84
C ILE A 97 0.67 -4.26 -45.99
N GLN A 98 1.95 -4.07 -45.74
CA GLN A 98 2.70 -4.88 -44.78
C GLN A 98 2.68 -4.19 -43.43
N PHE A 99 2.08 -4.82 -42.42
CA PHE A 99 2.19 -4.33 -41.05
C PHE A 99 3.61 -4.61 -40.51
N PRO A 100 4.18 -3.71 -39.68
CA PRO A 100 5.52 -3.90 -39.12
C PRO A 100 5.67 -5.24 -38.40
N ARG A 101 6.87 -5.77 -38.34
CA ARG A 101 7.17 -6.98 -37.56
C ARG A 101 7.40 -6.59 -36.11
N ARG A 102 7.03 -7.44 -35.14
CA ARG A 102 7.24 -7.20 -33.70
C ARG A 102 8.68 -6.83 -33.30
N LYS A 103 9.69 -7.22 -34.09
CA LYS A 103 11.11 -6.93 -33.84
C LYS A 103 11.62 -5.65 -34.52
N ASP A 104 10.76 -4.91 -35.20
CA ASP A 104 11.12 -3.65 -35.82
C ASP A 104 11.30 -2.56 -34.74
N SER A 105 12.17 -1.58 -35.01
CA SER A 105 12.66 -0.62 -34.00
C SER A 105 11.58 0.20 -33.30
N LYS A 106 10.39 0.32 -33.88
CA LYS A 106 9.27 1.09 -33.34
C LYS A 106 8.20 0.24 -32.63
N SER A 107 8.36 -1.08 -32.62
CA SER A 107 7.33 -1.98 -32.08
C SER A 107 7.16 -1.81 -30.57
N ASP A 108 8.28 -1.67 -29.84
CA ASP A 108 8.24 -1.43 -28.40
C ASP A 108 7.65 -0.05 -28.06
N GLU A 109 7.85 0.95 -28.93
CA GLU A 109 7.25 2.28 -28.80
C GLU A 109 5.72 2.21 -28.98
N ILE A 110 5.24 1.45 -29.98
CA ILE A 110 3.81 1.20 -30.20
C ILE A 110 3.18 0.53 -28.98
N ILE A 111 3.80 -0.54 -28.47
CA ILE A 111 3.31 -1.27 -27.29
C ILE A 111 3.30 -0.36 -26.05
N SER A 112 4.38 0.36 -25.81
CA SER A 112 4.49 1.26 -24.66
C SER A 112 3.42 2.35 -24.70
N ALA A 113 3.21 2.98 -25.86
CA ALA A 113 2.20 4.02 -26.02
C ALA A 113 0.77 3.48 -25.87
N VAL A 114 0.50 2.27 -26.35
CA VAL A 114 -0.76 1.57 -26.08
C VAL A 114 -0.94 1.37 -24.58
N PHE A 115 0.08 0.88 -23.88
CA PHE A 115 -0.01 0.60 -22.46
C PHE A 115 -0.17 1.87 -21.60
N ASP A 116 0.51 2.94 -21.97
CA ASP A 116 0.39 4.25 -21.34
C ASP A 116 -1.03 4.80 -21.48
N TYR A 117 -1.66 4.63 -22.66
CA TYR A 117 -3.04 5.04 -22.89
C TYR A 117 -4.02 4.36 -21.92
N TYR A 118 -3.83 3.06 -21.63
CA TYR A 118 -4.67 2.32 -20.68
C TYR A 118 -4.26 2.50 -19.21
N GLY A 119 -3.18 3.23 -18.95
CA GLY A 119 -2.71 3.56 -17.60
C GLY A 119 -2.01 2.41 -16.89
N ILE A 120 -1.38 1.49 -17.64
CA ILE A 120 -0.46 0.52 -17.06
C ILE A 120 0.77 1.29 -16.58
N PRO A 121 1.30 1.11 -15.35
CA PRO A 121 2.48 1.84 -14.90
C PRO A 121 3.76 1.42 -15.64
N SER A 122 4.81 2.24 -15.61
CA SER A 122 6.14 1.97 -16.19
C SER A 122 7.24 2.19 -15.16
N GLY A 123 8.41 1.60 -15.38
CA GLY A 123 9.56 1.72 -14.49
C GLY A 123 9.42 0.88 -13.23
N THR A 124 10.13 1.27 -12.17
CA THR A 124 10.13 0.56 -10.89
C THR A 124 9.41 1.39 -9.84
N GLU A 125 8.38 0.81 -9.21
CA GLU A 125 7.76 1.37 -8.01
C GLU A 125 8.24 0.62 -6.77
N TYR A 126 8.58 1.37 -5.72
CA TYR A 126 9.08 0.82 -4.46
C TYR A 126 8.02 0.89 -3.36
N GLU A 127 8.26 0.24 -2.21
CA GLU A 127 7.34 0.04 -1.09
C GLU A 127 6.43 1.24 -0.74
N HIS A 128 6.94 2.48 -0.79
CA HIS A 128 6.16 3.68 -0.45
C HIS A 128 5.17 4.11 -1.53
N GLU A 129 5.43 3.78 -2.79
CA GLU A 129 4.60 4.07 -3.96
C GLU A 129 3.64 2.92 -4.28
N LEU A 130 4.00 1.69 -3.91
CA LEU A 130 3.20 0.51 -4.22
C LEU A 130 1.77 0.57 -3.63
N PRO A 131 0.77 0.04 -4.36
CA PRO A 131 -0.53 -0.28 -3.78
C PRO A 131 -0.40 -1.18 -2.56
N GLU A 132 -1.27 -1.01 -1.56
CA GLU A 132 -1.18 -1.70 -0.26
C GLU A 132 -1.11 -3.25 -0.39
N LYS A 133 -1.72 -3.84 -1.41
CA LYS A 133 -1.67 -5.29 -1.68
C LYS A 133 -0.28 -5.78 -2.08
N LEU A 134 0.51 -4.94 -2.73
CA LEU A 134 1.83 -5.29 -3.27
C LEU A 134 2.97 -4.98 -2.28
N LYS A 135 2.66 -4.34 -1.15
CA LYS A 135 3.62 -4.00 -0.11
C LYS A 135 4.11 -5.20 0.69
N TYR A 136 5.36 -5.15 1.11
CA TYR A 136 6.06 -6.22 1.83
C TYR A 136 5.30 -6.71 3.06
N TRP A 137 4.78 -5.76 3.86
CA TRP A 137 4.05 -6.09 5.08
C TRP A 137 2.74 -6.85 4.84
N ASN A 138 2.15 -6.71 3.65
CA ASN A 138 0.95 -7.43 3.26
C ASN A 138 1.28 -8.84 2.77
N ASN A 139 2.34 -8.99 1.94
CA ASN A 139 2.82 -10.31 1.50
C ASN A 139 3.35 -11.19 2.64
N MET A 140 3.92 -10.58 3.68
CA MET A 140 4.30 -11.27 4.93
C MET A 140 3.13 -11.99 5.62
N LEU A 141 1.87 -11.57 5.40
CA LEU A 141 0.68 -12.24 5.95
C LEU A 141 0.30 -13.50 5.17
N GLU A 142 0.55 -13.54 3.86
CA GLU A 142 0.21 -14.68 3.01
C GLU A 142 1.17 -15.86 3.22
N ASN A 143 2.46 -15.57 3.45
CA ASN A 143 3.48 -16.60 3.58
C ASN A 143 3.62 -17.20 4.99
N GLY A 144 2.72 -16.86 5.93
CA GLY A 144 2.59 -17.54 7.22
C GLY A 144 3.79 -17.44 8.18
N TYR A 145 4.78 -16.58 7.89
CA TYR A 145 6.01 -16.44 8.70
C TYR A 145 5.82 -15.66 10.00
N LEU A 146 4.75 -14.85 10.12
CA LEU A 146 4.41 -14.12 11.34
C LEU A 146 3.10 -14.66 11.94
N GLU A 147 3.10 -14.92 13.26
CA GLU A 147 1.85 -15.17 14.00
C GLU A 147 0.92 -13.95 13.77
N SER A 148 -0.26 -14.21 13.19
CA SER A 148 -1.32 -13.22 12.91
C SER A 148 -1.45 -12.23 14.08
N GLU A 149 -1.52 -10.92 13.82
CA GLU A 149 -1.67 -9.93 14.90
C GLU A 149 -2.97 -10.18 15.67
N TYR A 150 -4.04 -10.51 14.94
CA TYR A 150 -5.31 -10.93 15.50
C TYR A 150 -5.14 -12.11 16.46
N GLU A 151 -4.51 -13.21 16.03
CA GLU A 151 -4.32 -14.37 16.91
C GLU A 151 -3.37 -14.08 18.08
N ASN A 152 -2.32 -13.27 17.86
CA ASN A 152 -1.39 -12.86 18.91
C ASN A 152 -2.10 -12.05 20.00
N TYR A 153 -2.85 -11.00 19.64
CA TYR A 153 -3.61 -10.20 20.61
C TYR A 153 -4.78 -10.98 21.23
N ARG A 154 -5.32 -11.98 20.55
CA ARG A 154 -6.35 -12.88 21.09
C ARG A 154 -5.78 -13.78 22.19
N LYS A 155 -4.57 -14.29 21.99
CA LYS A 155 -3.87 -15.20 22.91
C LYS A 155 -3.17 -14.46 24.05
N TYR A 156 -2.60 -13.28 23.76
CA TYR A 156 -1.79 -12.48 24.67
C TYR A 156 -2.22 -11.01 24.70
N PRO A 157 -3.47 -10.68 25.08
CA PRO A 157 -3.97 -9.31 25.07
C PRO A 157 -3.22 -8.44 26.10
N LEU A 158 -2.88 -7.21 25.71
CA LEU A 158 -2.36 -6.21 26.64
C LEU A 158 -3.49 -5.74 27.57
N LYS A 159 -3.33 -6.02 28.87
CA LYS A 159 -4.30 -5.62 29.89
C LYS A 159 -4.15 -4.15 30.28
N PHE A 160 -5.27 -3.47 30.54
CA PHE A 160 -5.31 -2.08 31.03
C PHE A 160 -4.42 -1.83 32.25
N GLY A 161 -4.40 -2.75 33.22
CA GLY A 161 -3.56 -2.64 34.41
C GLY A 161 -2.07 -2.63 34.07
N THR A 162 -1.65 -3.50 33.15
CA THR A 162 -0.27 -3.57 32.64
C THR A 162 0.09 -2.28 31.92
N TYR A 163 -0.75 -1.83 30.98
CA TYR A 163 -0.54 -0.56 30.28
C TYR A 163 -0.33 0.61 31.26
N LYS A 164 -1.25 0.79 32.23
CA LYS A 164 -1.19 1.89 33.19
C LYS A 164 0.13 1.90 33.95
N LYS A 165 0.57 0.73 34.42
CA LYS A 165 1.83 0.56 35.14
C LYS A 165 3.01 0.91 34.23
N THR A 166 3.08 0.32 33.03
CA THR A 166 4.20 0.52 32.11
C THR A 166 4.33 1.96 31.64
N ILE A 167 3.23 2.63 31.28
CA ILE A 167 3.28 4.05 30.88
C ILE A 167 3.73 4.94 32.03
N SER A 168 3.27 4.67 33.26
CA SER A 168 3.72 5.43 34.44
C SER A 168 5.22 5.22 34.71
N GLU A 169 5.72 3.99 34.56
CA GLU A 169 7.15 3.69 34.70
C GLU A 169 7.99 4.34 33.60
N ILE A 170 7.50 4.36 32.35
CA ILE A 170 8.16 5.04 31.24
C ILE A 170 8.23 6.54 31.52
N ALA A 171 7.13 7.17 31.95
CA ALA A 171 7.10 8.59 32.28
C ALA A 171 8.16 8.94 33.34
N LEU A 172 8.24 8.15 34.42
CA LEU A 172 9.26 8.32 35.46
C LEU A 172 10.69 8.16 34.90
N LYS A 173 10.93 7.17 34.03
CA LYS A 173 12.24 6.97 33.41
C LYS A 173 12.63 8.12 32.48
N VAL A 174 11.67 8.67 31.73
CA VAL A 174 11.89 9.84 30.86
C VAL A 174 12.25 11.08 31.69
N SER A 175 11.58 11.31 32.81
CA SER A 175 11.90 12.43 33.71
C SER A 175 13.27 12.30 34.39
N ASN A 176 13.71 11.07 34.68
CA ASN A 176 14.94 10.82 35.46
C ASN A 176 16.20 10.63 34.62
N THR A 177 16.08 10.33 33.32
CA THR A 177 17.24 10.18 32.44
C THR A 177 17.66 11.53 31.85
N SER A 178 18.96 11.75 31.70
CA SER A 178 19.51 12.87 30.93
C SER A 178 19.83 12.49 29.49
N ASP A 179 19.91 11.20 29.18
CA ASP A 179 20.28 10.70 27.85
C ASP A 179 19.11 10.89 26.85
N THR A 180 19.37 11.65 25.79
CA THR A 180 18.35 12.06 24.82
C THR A 180 17.85 10.90 23.98
N LEU A 181 18.73 10.01 23.53
CA LEU A 181 18.36 8.82 22.77
C LEU A 181 17.48 7.89 23.60
N THR A 182 17.83 7.66 24.87
CA THR A 182 17.02 6.89 25.82
C THR A 182 15.63 7.53 25.98
N LYS A 183 15.53 8.86 26.11
CA LYS A 183 14.21 9.53 26.15
C LYS A 183 13.40 9.25 24.90
N LYS A 184 13.98 9.45 23.71
CA LYS A 184 13.33 9.21 22.42
C LYS A 184 12.83 7.77 22.31
N ALA A 185 13.67 6.79 22.64
CA ALA A 185 13.31 5.36 22.60
C ALA A 185 12.20 5.00 23.59
N LEU A 186 12.24 5.55 24.82
CA LEU A 186 11.19 5.37 25.82
C LEU A 186 9.85 5.99 25.37
N ILE A 187 9.90 7.18 24.78
CA ILE A 187 8.72 7.87 24.23
C ILE A 187 8.13 7.06 23.07
N LEU A 188 8.94 6.61 22.11
CA LEU A 188 8.47 5.76 21.02
C LEU A 188 7.85 4.47 21.53
N SER A 189 8.47 3.83 22.53
CA SER A 189 7.94 2.62 23.18
C SER A 189 6.56 2.87 23.78
N SER A 190 6.35 4.04 24.42
CA SER A 190 5.04 4.39 25.00
C SER A 190 3.93 4.49 23.94
N PHE A 191 4.27 4.93 22.72
CA PHE A 191 3.32 4.99 21.60
C PHE A 191 2.95 3.59 21.09
N ILE A 192 3.96 2.72 20.92
CA ILE A 192 3.77 1.33 20.49
C ILE A 192 2.88 0.57 21.50
N ILE A 193 3.09 0.81 22.80
CA ILE A 193 2.28 0.21 23.87
C ILE A 193 0.84 0.72 23.84
N SER A 194 0.63 2.01 23.53
CA SER A 194 -0.71 2.60 23.38
C SER A 194 -1.47 2.05 22.18
N GLU A 195 -0.77 1.84 21.07
CA GLU A 195 -1.30 1.16 19.89
C GLU A 195 -1.65 -0.30 20.18
N SER A 196 -0.78 -1.01 20.89
CA SER A 196 -1.02 -2.40 21.32
C SER A 196 -2.25 -2.53 22.23
N LEU A 197 -2.50 -1.54 23.10
CA LEU A 197 -3.71 -1.52 23.93
C LEU A 197 -4.97 -1.35 23.08
N LEU A 198 -4.94 -0.46 22.08
CA LEU A 198 -6.06 -0.28 21.15
C LEU A 198 -6.36 -1.57 20.38
N LYS A 199 -5.33 -2.22 19.82
CA LYS A 199 -5.48 -3.48 19.09
C LYS A 199 -6.02 -4.59 20.00
N SER A 200 -5.50 -4.70 21.23
CA SER A 200 -6.01 -5.65 22.22
C SER A 200 -7.49 -5.41 22.56
N ALA A 201 -7.90 -4.14 22.69
CA ALA A 201 -9.29 -3.76 22.92
C ALA A 201 -10.19 -4.17 21.75
N ILE A 202 -9.79 -3.86 20.51
CA ILE A 202 -10.50 -4.26 19.28
C ILE A 202 -10.68 -5.78 19.25
N VAL A 203 -9.59 -6.53 19.36
CA VAL A 203 -9.61 -8.00 19.28
C VAL A 203 -10.47 -8.62 20.38
N SER A 204 -10.49 -8.02 21.59
CA SER A 204 -11.32 -8.53 22.68
C SER A 204 -12.83 -8.46 22.43
N LYS A 205 -13.29 -7.55 21.57
CA LYS A 205 -14.72 -7.40 21.22
C LYS A 205 -15.13 -8.29 20.05
N ILE A 206 -14.18 -8.83 19.29
CA ILE A 206 -14.47 -9.73 18.17
C ILE A 206 -15.05 -11.04 18.73
N PRO A 207 -16.27 -11.44 18.34
CA PRO A 207 -16.92 -12.65 18.85
C PRO A 207 -16.06 -13.89 18.65
N LYS A 208 -16.06 -14.79 19.64
CA LYS A 208 -15.42 -16.11 19.48
C LYS A 208 -16.22 -16.95 18.49
N GLU A 209 -15.59 -17.29 17.38
CA GLU A 209 -16.19 -18.12 16.34
C GLU A 209 -16.26 -19.59 16.80
N THR A 210 -17.47 -20.06 17.09
CA THR A 210 -17.69 -21.46 17.51
C THR A 210 -18.07 -22.38 16.35
N ALA A 211 -18.49 -21.86 15.19
CA ALA A 211 -19.13 -22.67 14.15
C ALA A 211 -18.77 -22.26 12.69
N ILE A 212 -17.55 -21.79 12.42
CA ILE A 212 -17.10 -21.53 11.04
C ILE A 212 -15.97 -22.46 10.62
N SER A 213 -15.93 -22.77 9.32
CA SER A 213 -14.93 -23.64 8.70
C SER A 213 -13.50 -23.08 8.82
N LYS A 214 -12.47 -23.93 8.73
CA LYS A 214 -11.06 -23.47 8.75
C LYS A 214 -10.78 -22.41 7.67
N PHE A 215 -11.28 -22.64 6.46
CA PHE A 215 -11.17 -21.70 5.34
C PHE A 215 -11.79 -20.33 5.67
N SER A 216 -12.99 -20.33 6.27
CA SER A 216 -13.66 -19.09 6.70
C SER A 216 -12.88 -18.36 7.79
N LYS A 217 -12.25 -19.09 8.73
CA LYS A 217 -11.37 -18.51 9.76
C LYS A 217 -10.18 -17.81 9.14
N GLU A 218 -9.54 -18.44 8.15
CA GLU A 218 -8.37 -17.86 7.46
C GLU A 218 -8.73 -16.53 6.77
N ILE A 219 -9.86 -16.48 6.06
CA ILE A 219 -10.35 -15.25 5.42
C ILE A 219 -10.63 -14.16 6.47
N LEU A 220 -11.32 -14.49 7.55
CA LEU A 220 -11.68 -13.52 8.59
C LEU A 220 -10.44 -13.01 9.33
N SER A 221 -9.53 -13.91 9.72
CA SER A 221 -8.26 -13.52 10.36
C SER A 221 -7.44 -12.60 9.45
N LYS A 222 -7.36 -12.90 8.14
CA LYS A 222 -6.65 -12.05 7.17
C LYS A 222 -7.28 -10.66 7.05
N GLU A 223 -8.61 -10.57 6.97
CA GLU A 223 -9.32 -9.29 6.90
C GLU A 223 -9.16 -8.48 8.20
N ILE A 224 -9.24 -9.14 9.36
CA ILE A 224 -9.01 -8.49 10.65
C ILE A 224 -7.58 -7.98 10.75
N ASP A 225 -6.58 -8.79 10.36
CA ASP A 225 -5.17 -8.39 10.36
C ASP A 225 -4.90 -7.19 9.46
N ASN A 226 -5.44 -7.18 8.24
CA ASN A 226 -5.35 -6.03 7.32
C ASN A 226 -5.92 -4.76 7.97
N ARG A 227 -7.05 -4.87 8.68
CA ARG A 227 -7.63 -3.73 9.42
C ARG A 227 -6.81 -3.32 10.64
N LEU A 228 -6.24 -4.26 11.39
CA LEU A 228 -5.44 -3.99 12.58
C LEU A 228 -4.07 -3.38 12.25
N ARG A 229 -3.42 -3.83 11.19
CA ARG A 229 -2.11 -3.33 10.74
C ARG A 229 -2.20 -2.09 9.86
N GLY A 230 -3.32 -1.94 9.16
CA GLY A 230 -3.53 -0.84 8.23
C GLY A 230 -3.58 0.54 8.87
N SER A 231 -3.94 1.52 8.03
CA SER A 231 -4.01 2.93 8.42
C SER A 231 -4.87 3.15 9.68
N VAL A 232 -4.62 4.26 10.36
CA VAL A 232 -5.40 4.65 11.54
C VAL A 232 -6.89 4.78 11.22
N ASN A 233 -7.25 5.14 9.99
CA ASN A 233 -8.64 5.18 9.55
C ASN A 233 -9.25 3.77 9.50
N LYS A 234 -8.59 2.79 8.86
CA LYS A 234 -9.05 1.39 8.82
C LYS A 234 -9.28 0.81 10.22
N ARG A 235 -8.34 1.07 11.15
CA ARG A 235 -8.48 0.67 12.55
C ARG A 235 -9.63 1.35 13.27
N ASN A 236 -9.78 2.66 13.10
CA ASN A 236 -10.84 3.42 13.74
C ASN A 236 -12.22 3.04 13.20
N GLU A 237 -12.32 2.68 11.92
CA GLU A 237 -13.53 2.13 11.32
C GLU A 237 -13.89 0.79 11.93
N LEU A 238 -12.92 -0.13 12.05
CA LEU A 238 -13.15 -1.41 12.73
C LEU A 238 -13.58 -1.22 14.19
N PHE A 239 -12.91 -0.32 14.92
CA PHE A 239 -13.30 0.04 16.29
C PHE A 239 -14.75 0.53 16.34
N LYS A 240 -15.13 1.45 15.45
CA LYS A 240 -16.50 1.99 15.40
C LYS A 240 -17.53 0.91 15.06
N GLN A 241 -17.21 -0.04 14.19
CA GLN A 241 -18.09 -1.16 13.87
C GLN A 241 -18.33 -2.08 15.08
N LEU A 242 -17.31 -2.28 15.92
CA LEU A 242 -17.39 -3.20 17.07
C LEU A 242 -18.01 -2.56 18.33
N PHE A 243 -17.71 -1.29 18.59
CA PHE A 243 -18.12 -0.58 19.81
C PHE A 243 -19.27 0.42 19.59
N ASN A 244 -19.70 0.63 18.34
CA ASN A 244 -20.65 1.68 17.95
C ASN A 244 -20.24 3.10 18.42
N GLU A 245 -18.97 3.31 18.73
CA GLU A 245 -18.40 4.57 19.21
C GLU A 245 -17.09 4.89 18.47
N LYS A 246 -16.69 6.17 18.47
CA LYS A 246 -15.41 6.55 17.86
C LYS A 246 -14.25 6.11 18.77
N ALA A 247 -13.20 5.56 18.16
CA ALA A 247 -11.96 5.26 18.87
C ALA A 247 -11.41 6.54 19.54
N PRO A 248 -10.87 6.45 20.77
CA PRO A 248 -10.20 7.57 21.40
C PRO A 248 -9.02 8.05 20.56
N LYS A 249 -8.94 9.36 20.33
CA LYS A 249 -7.90 9.96 19.49
C LYS A 249 -6.50 9.79 20.10
N GLN A 250 -5.54 9.41 19.26
CA GLN A 250 -4.11 9.35 19.59
C GLN A 250 -3.44 10.65 19.13
N GLU A 251 -3.40 11.66 20.00
CA GLU A 251 -2.91 13.01 19.66
C GLU A 251 -1.42 13.03 19.24
N TRP A 252 -0.65 12.03 19.65
CA TRP A 252 0.80 11.91 19.42
C TRP A 252 1.18 11.23 18.11
N ILE A 253 0.23 10.96 17.21
CA ILE A 253 0.48 10.16 16.01
C ILE A 253 1.60 10.72 15.10
N ASN A 254 1.63 12.04 14.93
CA ASN A 254 2.64 12.69 14.08
C ASN A 254 4.05 12.56 14.68
N LEU A 255 4.17 12.77 16.00
CA LEU A 255 5.44 12.57 16.72
C LEU A 255 5.88 11.09 16.68
N ARG A 256 4.94 10.14 16.83
CA ARG A 256 5.21 8.71 16.69
C ARG A 256 5.78 8.39 15.31
N ASN A 257 5.17 8.93 14.24
CA ASN A 257 5.63 8.69 12.87
C ASN A 257 7.01 9.29 12.62
N SER A 258 7.26 10.52 13.10
CA SER A 258 8.59 11.13 13.04
C SER A 258 9.65 10.26 13.73
N LEU A 259 9.42 9.85 14.99
CA LEU A 259 10.37 9.01 15.73
C LEU A 259 10.58 7.61 15.14
N ALA A 260 9.54 7.03 14.53
CA ALA A 260 9.62 5.70 13.94
C ALA A 260 10.37 5.71 12.59
N HIS A 261 10.25 6.79 11.82
CA HIS A 261 10.93 6.94 10.53
C HIS A 261 12.40 7.33 10.73
N ASP A 262 12.66 8.33 11.57
CA ASP A 262 14.02 8.74 11.93
C ASP A 262 14.03 9.27 13.36
N ILE A 263 14.54 8.45 14.28
CA ILE A 263 14.65 8.80 15.69
C ILE A 263 15.59 10.00 15.91
N GLU A 264 16.58 10.22 15.05
CA GLU A 264 17.55 11.31 15.18
C GLU A 264 17.00 12.66 14.72
N SER A 265 16.00 12.66 13.82
CA SER A 265 15.36 13.88 13.29
C SER A 265 14.75 14.80 14.35
N SER A 266 14.39 14.26 15.52
CA SER A 266 13.78 15.02 16.62
C SER A 266 14.84 15.59 17.59
N THR A 267 14.55 16.75 18.18
CA THR A 267 15.43 17.37 19.17
C THR A 267 14.75 17.41 20.54
N ILE A 268 15.52 17.25 21.62
CA ILE A 268 15.01 17.35 22.99
C ILE A 268 15.72 18.48 23.70
N GLN A 269 14.94 19.41 24.27
CA GLN A 269 15.45 20.46 25.14
C GLN A 269 14.60 20.50 26.42
N GLY A 270 15.23 20.20 27.55
CA GLY A 270 14.52 20.15 28.84
C GLY A 270 13.40 19.10 28.86
N ASN A 271 12.16 19.56 28.98
CA ASN A 271 10.94 18.75 29.08
C ASN A 271 10.13 18.70 27.76
N GLU A 272 10.77 19.04 26.66
CA GLU A 272 10.12 19.21 25.36
C GLU A 272 10.87 18.42 24.29
N ILE A 273 10.11 17.83 23.38
CA ILE A 273 10.60 17.22 22.14
C ILE A 273 10.02 17.98 20.95
N SER A 274 10.89 18.42 20.06
CA SER A 274 10.52 19.04 18.79
C SER A 274 10.73 18.05 17.66
N TYR A 275 9.80 18.03 16.71
CA TYR A 275 9.86 17.16 15.54
C TYR A 275 9.35 17.89 14.30
N ILE A 276 9.84 17.49 13.13
CA ILE A 276 9.34 17.98 11.85
C ILE A 276 8.18 17.09 11.41
N SER A 277 7.01 17.69 11.19
CA SER A 277 5.83 16.99 10.68
C SER A 277 6.01 16.64 9.20
N PHE A 278 5.79 15.38 8.84
CA PHE A 278 5.80 14.95 7.43
C PHE A 278 4.61 15.48 6.62
N ILE A 279 3.60 16.05 7.28
CA ILE A 279 2.38 16.53 6.60
C ILE A 279 2.61 17.92 6.00
N ASP A 280 3.28 18.80 6.74
CA ASP A 280 3.41 20.21 6.40
C ASP A 280 4.83 20.76 6.56
N HIS A 281 5.80 19.88 6.85
CA HIS A 281 7.22 20.18 7.01
C HIS A 281 7.54 21.26 8.05
N LYS A 282 6.64 21.48 9.01
CA LYS A 282 6.84 22.42 10.12
C LYS A 282 7.35 21.70 11.36
N GLU A 283 8.11 22.45 12.16
CA GLU A 283 8.56 22.00 13.47
C GLU A 283 7.45 22.19 14.51
N TYR A 284 7.21 21.14 15.30
CA TYR A 284 6.21 21.13 16.36
C TYR A 284 6.84 20.74 17.70
N PRO A 285 6.76 21.61 18.72
CA PRO A 285 7.15 21.26 20.07
C PRO A 285 6.06 20.47 20.81
N VAL A 286 6.48 19.47 21.59
CA VAL A 286 5.60 18.68 22.45
C VAL A 286 6.22 18.50 23.83
N ASN A 287 5.51 18.96 24.86
CA ASN A 287 5.91 18.80 26.25
C ASN A 287 5.62 17.37 26.76
N PHE A 288 6.57 16.77 27.49
CA PHE A 288 6.45 15.39 27.98
C PHE A 288 5.30 15.19 28.95
N ASP A 289 5.05 16.13 29.87
CA ASP A 289 3.94 16.00 30.83
C ASP A 289 2.59 16.02 30.10
N ASN A 290 2.45 16.86 29.08
CA ASN A 290 1.27 16.88 28.24
C ASN A 290 1.12 15.57 27.45
N LEU A 291 2.21 15.04 26.91
CA LEU A 291 2.22 13.79 26.16
C LEU A 291 1.74 12.60 27.02
N PHE A 292 2.30 12.42 28.20
CA PHE A 292 1.89 11.34 29.10
C PHE A 292 0.48 11.56 29.65
N LYS A 293 0.05 12.80 29.86
CA LYS A 293 -1.34 13.12 30.20
C LYS A 293 -2.30 12.69 29.08
N GLN A 294 -1.98 13.01 27.82
CA GLN A 294 -2.78 12.59 26.66
C GLN A 294 -2.90 11.07 26.57
N GLN A 295 -1.80 10.33 26.79
CA GLN A 295 -1.81 8.86 26.82
C GLN A 295 -2.69 8.29 27.95
N MET A 296 -2.69 8.93 29.10
CA MET A 296 -3.53 8.54 30.23
C MET A 296 -5.00 8.88 29.99
N ASP A 297 -5.30 9.97 29.30
CA ASP A 297 -6.67 10.33 28.94
C ASP A 297 -7.22 9.43 27.82
N PHE A 298 -6.39 9.06 26.84
CA PHE A 298 -6.68 7.99 25.88
C PHE A 298 -7.04 6.68 26.60
N TYR A 299 -6.20 6.24 27.54
CA TYR A 299 -6.44 5.05 28.36
C TYR A 299 -7.78 5.09 29.10
N LYS A 300 -8.09 6.21 29.77
CA LYS A 300 -9.34 6.36 30.53
C LYS A 300 -10.56 6.30 29.61
N LYS A 301 -10.49 6.98 28.45
CA LYS A 301 -11.57 6.96 27.44
C LYS A 301 -11.79 5.55 26.92
N LEU A 302 -10.72 4.86 26.52
CA LEU A 302 -10.81 3.49 26.02
C LEU A 302 -11.37 2.53 27.07
N GLN A 303 -10.89 2.64 28.32
CA GLN A 303 -11.40 1.83 29.43
C GLN A 303 -12.88 2.09 29.71
N LYS A 304 -13.35 3.34 29.57
CA LYS A 304 -14.77 3.69 29.75
C LYS A 304 -15.63 3.04 28.67
N ILE A 305 -15.22 3.15 27.40
CA ILE A 305 -15.93 2.54 26.27
C ILE A 305 -16.07 1.03 26.50
N MET A 306 -14.96 0.35 26.84
CA MET A 306 -14.98 -1.09 27.05
C MET A 306 -15.86 -1.54 28.23
N LYS A 307 -15.98 -0.73 29.29
CA LYS A 307 -16.86 -1.07 30.42
C LYS A 307 -18.34 -0.87 30.10
N ASN A 308 -18.68 0.17 29.33
CA ASN A 308 -20.05 0.44 28.91
C ASN A 308 -20.58 -0.62 27.92
N ASP A 309 -19.67 -1.35 27.29
CA ASP A 309 -19.96 -2.38 26.29
C ASP A 309 -20.19 -3.79 26.87
N ASP A 310 -19.91 -3.96 28.18
CA ASP A 310 -20.13 -5.19 28.96
C ASP A 310 -21.50 -5.19 29.70
N GLU A 311 -22.29 -4.11 29.57
CA GLU A 311 -23.69 -3.96 30.06
C GLU A 311 -24.71 -4.25 28.95
#